data_AF-A0A2M7KTA5-F1
#
_entry.id   AF-A0A2M7KTA5-F1
#
_cell.length_a   1.000
_cell.length_b   1.000
_cell.length_c   1.000
_cell.angle_alpha   90.00
_cell.angle_beta   90.00
_cell.angle_gamma   90.00
#
_symmetry.space_group_name_H-M   'P 1'
#
loop_
_entity.id
_entity.type
_entity.pdbx_description
1 polymer ?
#
loop_
_entity_poly.entity_id
_entity_poly.type
_entity_poly.pdbx_seq_one_letter_code
_entity_poly.pdbx_strand_id
1 'polypeptide(L)'
;MAATKRTKPTEDLPVQPVEQPILCSPYKEPTQHWVYDTESGEASLQPERRAAGYWYKTEITGSEQRRLFAEEQRDDLPLVNALRDDVRRWREAGYRGAEAVTRELLNHWSRADLPRRLFFCQREAVETIIYLAEMRMSGRSSRTGFQRFALTDDDLRRLLAREKPALPGGSQEFFPTLIDRPAMEALLPLTRLGCKMATGSGKTVVMAMLIAWAFCNRGRNRNSTQFPDAVLICCPNLTVKERLQVLRPDMAGNYYEEFDLVPVKYRPLMQHGKVLITNWHVMNTESEHKEGDASYKVVNKGPETAEDFARRVLAELHDRMPVMVLNDEGHHCWRPAPQVVAEDLDRDEKWAVDEELQEATVWVEGLDRINNALRPSVSGGARSGDLRPAHDLRPAQRSGDLRPAHDLRPAHDLRPAHDLRPAHDLRPAHDLGSGPEDSGPQPSGPLRGRAGSLRGGSGFAKSRNGL
;
A
#
# COMPACT_ATOMS: atom_id res chain seq x y z
N MET A 1 -41.76 -17.77 -43.09
CA MET A 1 -41.20 -18.00 -41.74
C MET A 1 -39.69 -17.88 -41.84
N ALA A 2 -39.15 -16.78 -41.30
CA ALA A 2 -37.73 -16.46 -41.37
C ALA A 2 -36.94 -17.39 -40.43
N ALA A 3 -35.90 -18.02 -40.96
CA ALA A 3 -34.98 -18.85 -40.18
C ALA A 3 -34.15 -17.94 -39.27
N THR A 4 -34.36 -18.04 -37.97
CA THR A 4 -33.56 -17.39 -36.92
C THR A 4 -32.13 -17.90 -37.03
N LYS A 5 -31.21 -17.06 -37.54
CA LYS A 5 -29.77 -17.31 -37.48
C LYS A 5 -29.38 -17.43 -36.01
N ARG A 6 -29.01 -18.63 -35.58
CA ARG A 6 -28.28 -18.84 -34.31
C ARG A 6 -26.94 -18.11 -34.44
N THR A 7 -26.78 -17.02 -33.71
CA THR A 7 -25.47 -16.41 -33.46
C THR A 7 -24.60 -17.44 -32.75
N LYS A 8 -23.39 -17.67 -33.28
CA LYS A 8 -22.39 -18.53 -32.65
C LYS A 8 -22.02 -17.94 -31.28
N PRO A 9 -21.74 -18.78 -30.26
CA PRO A 9 -21.12 -18.29 -29.04
C PRO A 9 -19.78 -17.66 -29.41
N THR A 10 -19.55 -16.44 -28.94
CA THR A 10 -18.29 -15.72 -29.04
C THR A 10 -17.21 -16.60 -28.42
N GLU A 11 -16.35 -17.19 -29.25
CA GLU A 11 -15.12 -17.80 -28.77
C GLU A 11 -14.32 -16.69 -28.09
N ASP A 12 -13.85 -16.92 -26.85
CA ASP A 12 -12.89 -16.04 -26.18
C ASP A 12 -11.72 -15.82 -27.13
N LEU A 13 -11.73 -14.69 -27.85
CA LEU A 13 -10.64 -14.33 -28.73
C LEU A 13 -9.42 -14.10 -27.83
N PRO A 14 -8.31 -14.84 -28.04
CA PRO A 14 -7.12 -14.63 -27.23
C PRO A 14 -6.67 -13.19 -27.42
N VAL A 15 -6.58 -12.44 -26.31
CA VAL A 15 -6.02 -11.08 -26.27
C VAL A 15 -4.78 -11.06 -27.14
N GLN A 16 -4.82 -10.33 -28.27
CA GLN A 16 -3.71 -10.38 -29.21
C GLN A 16 -2.46 -9.80 -28.52
N PRO A 17 -1.34 -10.53 -28.48
CA PRO A 17 -0.12 -10.02 -27.90
C PRO A 17 0.37 -8.84 -28.73
N VAL A 18 0.52 -7.68 -28.08
CA VAL A 18 1.13 -6.49 -28.68
C VAL A 18 2.64 -6.68 -28.82
N GLU A 19 3.24 -6.13 -29.88
CA GLU A 19 4.68 -6.25 -30.14
C GLU A 19 5.53 -5.67 -28.99
N GLN A 20 5.11 -4.54 -28.43
CA GLN A 20 5.79 -3.88 -27.32
C GLN A 20 4.85 -3.72 -26.10
N PRO A 21 4.83 -4.68 -25.16
CA PRO A 21 3.97 -4.62 -23.98
C PRO A 21 4.41 -3.55 -22.98
N ILE A 22 5.70 -3.19 -22.96
CA ILE A 22 6.26 -2.18 -22.05
C ILE A 22 6.40 -0.84 -22.79
N LEU A 23 5.45 0.06 -22.55
CA LEU A 23 5.37 1.38 -23.20
C LEU A 23 6.11 2.48 -22.43
N CYS A 24 5.96 2.51 -21.11
CA CYS A 24 6.38 3.63 -20.27
C CYS A 24 7.62 3.30 -19.44
N SER A 25 8.47 4.30 -19.20
CA SER A 25 9.56 4.20 -18.23
C SER A 25 9.00 4.05 -16.80
N PRO A 26 9.55 3.15 -15.97
CA PRO A 26 9.10 3.00 -14.58
C PRO A 26 9.48 4.21 -13.70
N TYR A 27 10.34 5.10 -14.18
CA TYR A 27 10.87 6.25 -13.44
C TYR A 27 10.20 7.58 -13.79
N LYS A 28 9.28 7.58 -14.75
CA LYS A 28 8.54 8.78 -15.19
C LYS A 28 7.04 8.54 -15.05
N GLU A 29 6.28 9.63 -15.04
CA GLU A 29 4.83 9.52 -15.09
C GLU A 29 4.41 8.78 -16.38
N PRO A 30 3.52 7.76 -16.30
CA PRO A 30 3.08 7.05 -17.49
C PRO A 30 2.34 8.00 -18.44
N THR A 31 2.66 7.91 -19.72
CA THR A 31 2.11 8.79 -20.77
C THR A 31 1.28 8.06 -21.80
N GLN A 32 1.29 6.72 -21.80
CA GLN A 32 0.63 5.91 -22.82
C GLN A 32 0.13 4.60 -22.21
N HIS A 33 -0.91 4.01 -22.81
CA HIS A 33 -1.38 2.68 -22.45
C HIS A 33 -2.08 1.98 -23.63
N TRP A 34 -2.10 0.65 -23.58
CA TRP A 34 -2.90 -0.16 -24.51
C TRP A 34 -4.36 -0.22 -24.04
N VAL A 35 -5.28 -0.13 -25.00
CA VAL A 35 -6.71 -0.42 -24.83
C VAL A 35 -7.07 -1.55 -25.79
N TYR A 36 -7.65 -2.61 -25.27
CA TYR A 36 -8.12 -3.74 -26.05
C TYR A 36 -9.60 -3.57 -26.36
N ASP A 37 -9.96 -3.75 -27.62
CA ASP A 37 -11.36 -3.87 -28.04
C ASP A 37 -11.88 -5.25 -27.60
N THR A 38 -12.97 -5.26 -26.86
CA THR A 38 -13.55 -6.50 -26.28
C THR A 38 -14.29 -7.36 -27.30
N GLU A 39 -14.63 -6.82 -28.47
CA GLU A 39 -15.31 -7.54 -29.54
C GLU A 39 -14.31 -8.10 -30.58
N SER A 40 -13.32 -7.29 -30.98
CA SER A 40 -12.34 -7.68 -32.01
C SER A 40 -11.04 -8.26 -31.44
N GLY A 41 -10.73 -7.99 -30.16
CA GLY A 41 -9.46 -8.32 -29.53
C GLY A 41 -8.28 -7.45 -30.01
N GLU A 42 -8.53 -6.44 -30.85
CA GLU A 42 -7.50 -5.54 -31.37
C GLU A 42 -7.01 -4.57 -30.29
N ALA A 43 -5.70 -4.36 -30.24
CA ALA A 43 -5.07 -3.43 -29.32
C ALA A 43 -4.86 -2.06 -29.98
N SER A 44 -5.34 -1.01 -29.33
CA SER A 44 -5.10 0.38 -29.72
C SER A 44 -4.22 1.10 -28.70
N LEU A 45 -3.25 1.87 -29.19
CA LEU A 45 -2.37 2.67 -28.34
C LEU A 45 -3.03 4.02 -28.04
N GLN A 46 -3.23 4.32 -26.76
CA GLN A 46 -3.74 5.61 -26.32
C GLN A 46 -2.60 6.50 -25.81
N PRO A 47 -2.47 7.76 -26.30
CA PRO A 47 -1.37 8.66 -25.97
C PRO A 47 -1.57 9.41 -24.65
N GLU A 48 -2.12 8.73 -23.65
CA GLU A 48 -2.37 9.31 -22.32
C GLU A 48 -2.15 8.31 -21.18
N ARG A 49 -2.07 8.85 -19.96
CA ARG A 49 -2.07 8.04 -18.74
C ARG A 49 -3.42 7.37 -18.57
N ARG A 50 -3.42 6.05 -18.39
CA ARG A 50 -4.64 5.29 -18.07
C ARG A 50 -5.32 5.85 -16.81
N ALA A 51 -6.60 6.22 -16.96
CA ALA A 51 -7.44 6.56 -15.82
C ALA A 51 -7.47 5.41 -14.80
N ALA A 52 -7.50 5.74 -13.51
CA ALA A 52 -7.62 4.75 -12.45
C ALA A 52 -8.99 4.08 -12.50
N GLY A 53 -8.97 2.75 -12.44
CA GLY A 53 -10.14 1.88 -12.40
C GLY A 53 -9.70 0.45 -12.06
N TYR A 54 -10.64 -0.44 -11.77
CA TYR A 54 -10.38 -1.87 -11.65
C TYR A 54 -11.35 -2.65 -12.52
N TRP A 55 -10.86 -3.78 -13.02
CA TRP A 55 -11.66 -4.76 -13.74
C TRP A 55 -12.12 -5.82 -12.76
N TYR A 56 -13.37 -6.24 -12.89
CA TYR A 56 -13.96 -7.34 -12.14
C TYR A 56 -14.77 -8.23 -13.08
N LYS A 57 -14.90 -9.50 -12.71
CA LYS A 57 -15.72 -10.47 -13.42
C LYS A 57 -16.94 -10.74 -12.57
N THR A 58 -18.14 -10.47 -13.10
CA THR A 58 -19.38 -10.95 -12.49
C THR A 58 -19.64 -12.36 -12.97
N GLU A 59 -19.59 -13.34 -12.07
CA GLU A 59 -20.12 -14.68 -12.38
C GLU A 59 -21.65 -14.57 -12.44
N ILE A 60 -22.24 -14.81 -13.61
CA ILE A 60 -23.70 -14.98 -13.71
C ILE A 60 -24.04 -16.30 -13.02
N THR A 61 -24.54 -16.23 -11.78
CA THR A 61 -25.04 -17.39 -11.04
C THR A 61 -26.24 -17.99 -11.76
N GLY A 62 -26.01 -19.05 -12.53
CA GLY A 62 -27.05 -19.83 -13.18
C GLY A 62 -26.50 -21.00 -13.99
N SER A 63 -26.45 -22.18 -13.37
CA SER A 63 -26.02 -23.50 -13.88
C SER A 63 -24.62 -23.60 -14.50
N GLU A 64 -23.93 -24.71 -14.23
CA GLU A 64 -22.52 -24.94 -14.61
C GLU A 64 -22.19 -24.76 -16.11
N GLN A 65 -23.20 -24.72 -16.98
CA GLN A 65 -23.05 -24.43 -18.41
C GLN A 65 -22.88 -22.93 -18.76
N ARG A 66 -23.10 -21.98 -17.84
CA ARG A 66 -23.00 -20.52 -18.10
C ARG A 66 -21.81 -19.81 -17.44
N ARG A 67 -20.94 -20.53 -16.72
CA ARG A 67 -19.64 -20.00 -16.25
C ARG A 67 -18.73 -19.49 -17.38
N LEU A 68 -19.05 -19.83 -18.63
CA LEU A 68 -18.31 -19.45 -19.83
C LEU A 68 -18.59 -18.01 -20.33
N PHE A 69 -19.46 -17.23 -19.66
CA PHE A 69 -19.78 -15.86 -20.05
C PHE A 69 -19.48 -14.86 -18.92
N ALA A 70 -18.22 -14.84 -18.45
CA ALA A 70 -17.77 -13.81 -17.52
C ALA A 70 -17.61 -12.48 -18.29
N GLU A 71 -18.56 -11.57 -18.17
CA GLU A 71 -18.41 -10.21 -18.67
C GLU A 71 -17.37 -9.46 -17.82
N GLU A 72 -16.29 -8.99 -18.44
CA GLU A 72 -15.33 -8.10 -17.79
C GLU A 72 -15.94 -6.71 -17.67
N GLN A 73 -16.29 -6.32 -16.45
CA GLN A 73 -16.79 -5.00 -16.13
C GLN A 73 -15.67 -4.15 -15.52
N ARG A 74 -15.76 -2.84 -15.72
CA ARG A 74 -14.79 -1.87 -15.20
C ARG A 74 -15.48 -0.86 -14.31
N ASP A 75 -14.96 -0.72 -13.10
CA ASP A 75 -15.31 0.36 -12.18
C ASP A 75 -14.22 1.43 -12.19
N ASP A 76 -14.62 2.66 -12.46
CA ASP A 76 -13.72 3.81 -12.41
C ASP A 76 -13.47 4.28 -10.98
N LEU A 77 -12.27 4.83 -10.75
CA LEU A 77 -11.83 5.36 -9.45
C LEU A 77 -11.60 6.88 -9.53
N PRO A 78 -12.68 7.69 -9.61
CA PRO A 78 -12.59 9.13 -9.84
C PRO A 78 -11.88 9.88 -8.71
N LEU A 79 -12.02 9.45 -7.45
CA LEU A 79 -11.25 9.99 -6.32
C LEU A 79 -9.74 9.87 -6.56
N VAL A 80 -9.28 8.74 -7.10
CA VAL A 80 -7.86 8.52 -7.36
C VAL A 80 -7.36 9.44 -8.47
N ASN A 81 -8.16 9.65 -9.52
CA ASN A 81 -7.78 10.57 -10.60
C ASN A 81 -7.77 12.03 -10.12
N ALA A 82 -8.75 12.46 -9.33
CA ALA A 82 -8.76 13.78 -8.70
C ALA A 82 -7.52 14.01 -7.81
N LEU A 83 -7.14 13.01 -7.01
CA LEU A 83 -5.91 13.08 -6.20
C LEU A 83 -4.65 13.14 -7.06
N ARG A 84 -4.56 12.36 -8.15
CA ARG A 84 -3.42 12.42 -9.08
C ARG A 84 -3.24 13.81 -9.67
N ASP A 85 -4.32 14.47 -10.06
CA ASP A 85 -4.27 15.84 -10.62
C ASP A 85 -3.78 16.85 -9.58
N ASP A 86 -4.33 16.80 -8.37
CA ASP A 86 -3.91 17.69 -7.28
C ASP A 86 -2.45 17.47 -6.88
N VAL A 87 -2.01 16.21 -6.76
CA VAL A 87 -0.63 15.85 -6.41
C VAL A 87 0.34 16.22 -7.52
N ARG A 88 0.00 15.98 -8.80
CA ARG A 88 0.81 16.41 -9.94
C ARG A 88 1.04 17.91 -9.91
N ARG A 89 -0.02 18.69 -9.73
CA ARG A 89 0.07 20.15 -9.65
C ARG A 89 0.90 20.61 -8.44
N TRP A 90 0.76 19.95 -7.29
CA TRP A 90 1.56 20.26 -6.10
C TRP A 90 3.05 19.97 -6.31
N ARG A 91 3.37 18.86 -6.98
CA ARG A 91 4.72 18.49 -7.40
C ARG A 91 5.32 19.53 -8.36
N GLU A 92 4.58 19.92 -9.39
CA GLU A 92 5.01 20.94 -10.37
C GLU A 92 5.22 22.32 -9.74
N ALA A 93 4.46 22.64 -8.68
CA ALA A 93 4.64 23.86 -7.91
C ALA A 93 5.83 23.81 -6.93
N GLY A 94 6.68 22.76 -6.99
CA GLY A 94 7.83 22.59 -6.10
C GLY A 94 7.42 22.31 -4.66
N TYR A 95 6.31 21.59 -4.46
CA TYR A 95 5.76 21.23 -3.14
C TYR A 95 5.45 22.45 -2.27
N ARG A 96 4.90 23.50 -2.87
CA ARG A 96 4.59 24.77 -2.21
C ARG A 96 3.71 24.56 -0.97
N GLY A 97 4.09 25.23 0.13
CA GLY A 97 3.36 25.19 1.40
C GLY A 97 3.74 24.05 2.35
N ALA A 98 4.46 23.03 1.86
CA ALA A 98 4.99 21.95 2.69
C ALA A 98 6.02 22.46 3.71
N GLU A 99 6.22 21.69 4.78
CA GLU A 99 7.33 21.88 5.71
C GLU A 99 8.67 21.78 4.98
N ALA A 100 9.67 22.52 5.48
CA ALA A 100 10.97 22.61 4.83
C ALA A 100 11.64 21.24 4.68
N VAL A 101 11.56 20.39 5.71
CA VAL A 101 12.10 19.02 5.71
C VAL A 101 11.34 18.16 4.70
N THR A 102 10.01 18.22 4.69
CA THR A 102 9.17 17.50 3.71
C THR A 102 9.55 17.86 2.27
N ARG A 103 9.63 19.16 1.94
CA ARG A 103 10.00 19.61 0.60
C ARG A 103 11.39 19.11 0.19
N GLU A 104 12.35 19.12 1.11
CA GLU A 104 13.69 18.63 0.82
C GLU A 104 13.75 17.11 0.63
N LEU A 105 12.99 16.33 1.41
CA LEU A 105 12.88 14.88 1.22
C LEU A 105 12.25 14.55 -0.14
N LEU A 106 11.14 15.20 -0.49
CA LEU A 106 10.47 15.00 -1.78
C LEU A 106 11.38 15.36 -2.96
N ASN A 107 12.12 16.46 -2.86
CA ASN A 107 13.11 16.83 -3.86
C ASN A 107 14.28 15.82 -3.91
N HIS A 108 14.76 15.34 -2.76
CA HIS A 108 15.81 14.32 -2.70
C HIS A 108 15.37 13.02 -3.38
N TRP A 109 14.15 12.55 -3.14
CA TRP A 109 13.60 11.35 -3.78
C TRP A 109 13.32 11.51 -5.28
N SER A 110 13.28 12.75 -5.79
CA SER A 110 13.08 13.03 -7.22
C SER A 110 14.37 12.96 -8.05
N ARG A 111 15.52 12.87 -7.38
CA ARG A 111 16.85 12.84 -7.99
C ARG A 111 17.04 11.62 -8.90
N ALA A 112 17.60 11.87 -10.09
CA ALA A 112 17.91 10.83 -11.05
C ALA A 112 19.25 10.13 -10.77
N ASP A 113 20.10 10.76 -9.95
CA ASP A 113 21.46 10.32 -9.59
C ASP A 113 21.54 9.52 -8.29
N LEU A 114 20.39 9.12 -7.71
CA LEU A 114 20.38 8.19 -6.58
C LEU A 114 20.96 6.84 -7.02
N PRO A 115 21.79 6.19 -6.18
CA PRO A 115 22.36 4.87 -6.48
C PRO A 115 21.29 3.83 -6.84
N ARG A 116 20.14 3.91 -6.15
CA ARG A 116 18.93 3.17 -6.45
C ARG A 116 17.81 4.14 -6.76
N ARG A 117 17.65 4.45 -8.03
CA ARG A 117 16.62 5.37 -8.49
C ARG A 117 15.22 4.83 -8.13
N LEU A 118 14.40 5.70 -7.55
CA LEU A 118 13.04 5.35 -7.13
C LEU A 118 12.08 5.33 -8.31
N PHE A 119 11.17 4.36 -8.31
CA PHE A 119 10.11 4.29 -9.31
C PHE A 119 9.11 5.44 -9.14
N PHE A 120 8.51 5.87 -10.24
CA PHE A 120 7.50 6.92 -10.21
C PHE A 120 6.29 6.53 -9.35
N CYS A 121 5.87 5.26 -9.39
CA CYS A 121 4.76 4.78 -8.56
C CYS A 121 5.07 4.86 -7.05
N GLN A 122 6.32 4.66 -6.64
CA GLN A 122 6.76 4.81 -5.24
C GLN A 122 6.69 6.29 -4.83
N ARG A 123 7.21 7.16 -5.69
CA ARG A 123 7.18 8.61 -5.49
C ARG A 123 5.76 9.15 -5.41
N GLU A 124 4.89 8.76 -6.34
CA GLU A 124 3.50 9.22 -6.35
C GLU A 124 2.72 8.70 -5.14
N ALA A 125 2.95 7.46 -4.71
CA ALA A 125 2.31 6.91 -3.52
C ALA A 125 2.69 7.72 -2.26
N VAL A 126 3.98 7.95 -2.02
CA VAL A 126 4.43 8.73 -0.86
C VAL A 126 3.96 10.19 -0.95
N GLU A 127 4.01 10.81 -2.13
CA GLU A 127 3.56 12.18 -2.35
C GLU A 127 2.07 12.32 -2.05
N THR A 128 1.26 11.34 -2.45
CA THR A 128 -0.19 11.34 -2.20
C THR A 128 -0.50 11.27 -0.70
N ILE A 129 0.16 10.36 0.03
CA ILE A 129 -0.04 10.21 1.47
C ILE A 129 0.43 11.47 2.22
N ILE A 130 1.60 12.00 1.89
CA ILE A 130 2.12 13.24 2.50
C ILE A 130 1.23 14.42 2.17
N TYR A 131 0.77 14.55 0.92
CA TYR A 131 -0.13 15.62 0.51
C TYR A 131 -1.44 15.57 1.32
N LEU A 132 -2.04 14.39 1.48
CA LEU A 132 -3.23 14.22 2.29
C LEU A 132 -2.96 14.54 3.77
N ALA A 133 -1.95 13.93 4.38
CA ALA A 133 -1.68 14.09 5.81
C ALA A 133 -1.19 15.49 6.18
N GLU A 134 -0.19 16.02 5.46
CA GLU A 134 0.47 17.27 5.80
C GLU A 134 -0.26 18.50 5.25
N MET A 135 -0.90 18.41 4.08
CA MET A 135 -1.50 19.60 3.43
C MET A 135 -3.01 19.63 3.61
N ARG A 136 -3.70 18.55 3.24
CA ARG A 136 -5.16 18.54 3.14
C ARG A 136 -5.82 18.35 4.51
N MET A 137 -5.55 17.24 5.17
CA MET A 137 -6.15 16.87 6.44
C MET A 137 -5.73 17.81 7.56
N SER A 138 -4.49 18.32 7.57
CA SER A 138 -4.06 19.30 8.59
C SER A 138 -4.65 20.71 8.43
N GLY A 139 -5.45 20.96 7.38
CA GLY A 139 -6.03 22.28 7.10
C GLY A 139 -5.03 23.30 6.51
N ARG A 140 -3.91 22.84 5.96
CA ARG A 140 -2.83 23.69 5.39
C ARG A 140 -2.94 23.93 3.89
N SER A 141 -4.01 23.49 3.25
CA SER A 141 -4.26 23.66 1.81
C SER A 141 -4.07 25.10 1.34
N SER A 142 -4.43 26.10 2.15
CA SER A 142 -4.28 27.52 1.83
C SER A 142 -2.81 27.95 1.60
N ARG A 143 -1.84 27.27 2.23
CA ARG A 143 -0.39 27.53 2.05
C ARG A 143 0.09 27.19 0.64
N THR A 144 -0.66 26.39 -0.11
CA THR A 144 -0.36 26.11 -1.53
C THR A 144 -0.68 27.30 -2.44
N GLY A 145 -1.57 28.20 -2.01
CA GLY A 145 -2.10 29.27 -2.86
C GLY A 145 -2.99 28.79 -4.02
N PHE A 146 -3.35 27.51 -4.07
CA PHE A 146 -4.28 26.98 -5.06
C PHE A 146 -5.71 27.42 -4.75
N GLN A 147 -6.43 27.85 -5.79
CA GLN A 147 -7.81 28.36 -5.66
C GLN A 147 -8.88 27.29 -5.97
N ARG A 148 -8.49 26.21 -6.65
CA ARG A 148 -9.40 25.13 -7.04
C ARG A 148 -8.69 23.82 -6.79
N PHE A 149 -9.35 22.84 -6.21
CA PHE A 149 -8.83 21.48 -6.01
C PHE A 149 -9.71 20.50 -6.76
N ALA A 150 -9.10 19.49 -7.37
CA ALA A 150 -9.86 18.43 -8.03
C ALA A 150 -10.62 17.58 -7.00
N LEU A 151 -9.97 17.26 -5.87
CA LEU A 151 -10.67 16.83 -4.67
C LEU A 151 -11.01 18.07 -3.85
N THR A 152 -12.28 18.50 -3.81
CA THR A 152 -12.66 19.73 -3.10
C THR A 152 -12.55 19.56 -1.58
N ASP A 153 -12.53 20.67 -0.83
CA ASP A 153 -12.55 20.61 0.62
C ASP A 153 -13.88 20.07 1.17
N ASP A 154 -15.00 20.26 0.45
CA ASP A 154 -16.28 19.64 0.80
C ASP A 154 -16.24 18.12 0.61
N ASP A 155 -15.67 17.65 -0.51
CA ASP A 155 -15.46 16.22 -0.74
C ASP A 155 -14.60 15.60 0.35
N LEU A 156 -13.48 16.23 0.70
CA LEU A 156 -12.61 15.75 1.77
C LEU A 156 -13.32 15.70 3.12
N ARG A 157 -14.10 16.73 3.46
CA ARG A 157 -14.92 16.76 4.68
C ARG A 157 -15.92 15.61 4.68
N ARG A 158 -16.59 15.34 3.56
CA ARG A 158 -17.53 14.21 3.42
C ARG A 158 -16.83 12.87 3.59
N LEU A 159 -15.68 12.66 2.95
CA LEU A 159 -14.86 11.45 3.10
C LEU A 159 -14.44 11.22 4.57
N LEU A 160 -14.12 12.29 5.29
CA LEU A 160 -13.78 12.27 6.72
C LEU A 160 -15.02 12.16 7.65
N ALA A 161 -16.22 12.37 7.12
CA ALA A 161 -17.48 12.15 7.84
C ALA A 161 -18.14 10.81 7.51
N ARG A 162 -17.58 10.04 6.55
CA ARG A 162 -18.20 8.86 5.91
C ARG A 162 -19.52 9.23 5.21
N GLU A 163 -19.53 10.38 4.55
CA GLU A 163 -20.60 10.85 3.66
C GLU A 163 -20.15 10.68 2.21
N LYS A 164 -21.09 10.41 1.29
CA LYS A 164 -20.78 10.27 -0.13
C LYS A 164 -20.22 11.59 -0.70
N PRO A 165 -19.00 11.60 -1.29
CA PRO A 165 -18.45 12.80 -1.92
C PRO A 165 -19.27 13.19 -3.17
N ALA A 166 -19.15 14.44 -3.62
CA ALA A 166 -19.77 14.94 -4.84
C ALA A 166 -19.03 14.49 -6.12
N LEU A 167 -17.92 13.77 -5.98
CA LEU A 167 -17.22 13.12 -7.08
C LEU A 167 -18.15 12.16 -7.85
N PRO A 168 -18.01 12.04 -9.17
CA PRO A 168 -18.79 11.09 -9.96
C PRO A 168 -18.50 9.65 -9.51
N GLY A 169 -19.38 8.70 -9.83
CA GLY A 169 -19.21 7.28 -9.48
C GLY A 169 -19.61 6.92 -8.04
N GLY A 170 -19.57 5.62 -7.74
CA GLY A 170 -20.02 5.04 -6.47
C GLY A 170 -21.55 5.01 -6.31
N SER A 171 -22.06 4.01 -5.59
CA SER A 171 -23.48 3.94 -5.22
C SER A 171 -23.72 4.72 -3.91
N GLN A 172 -24.96 4.77 -3.41
CA GLN A 172 -25.22 5.31 -2.06
C GLN A 172 -24.68 4.38 -0.96
N GLU A 173 -24.51 3.09 -1.28
CA GLU A 173 -24.03 2.07 -0.34
C GLU A 173 -22.51 1.89 -0.41
N PHE A 174 -21.92 2.08 -1.59
CA PHE A 174 -20.51 1.87 -1.83
C PHE A 174 -19.86 3.13 -2.41
N PHE A 175 -19.15 3.85 -1.55
CA PHE A 175 -18.37 5.03 -1.89
C PHE A 175 -17.10 5.07 -1.03
N PRO A 176 -16.02 5.72 -1.51
CA PRO A 176 -14.78 5.79 -0.74
C PRO A 176 -14.98 6.55 0.59
N THR A 177 -14.30 6.11 1.63
CA THR A 177 -14.26 6.77 2.94
C THR A 177 -12.82 6.81 3.43
N LEU A 178 -12.47 7.82 4.22
CA LEU A 178 -11.19 7.88 4.95
C LEU A 178 -11.35 7.45 6.41
N ILE A 179 -12.57 7.16 6.85
CA ILE A 179 -12.90 6.74 8.20
C ILE A 179 -13.43 5.31 8.20
N ASP A 180 -12.77 4.48 9.01
CA ASP A 180 -13.16 3.12 9.34
C ASP A 180 -13.78 3.13 10.75
N ARG A 181 -15.07 2.79 10.83
CA ARG A 181 -15.81 2.81 12.10
C ARG A 181 -15.73 1.44 12.77
N PRO A 182 -15.41 1.39 14.07
CA PRO A 182 -15.46 0.17 14.85
C PRO A 182 -16.87 -0.41 14.91
N ALA A 183 -16.98 -1.71 15.19
CA ALA A 183 -18.26 -2.38 15.41
C ALA A 183 -19.01 -1.78 16.62
N MET A 184 -18.26 -1.37 17.66
CA MET A 184 -18.80 -0.68 18.82
C MET A 184 -18.85 0.83 18.57
N GLU A 185 -20.06 1.40 18.49
CA GLU A 185 -20.29 2.82 18.15
C GLU A 185 -19.68 3.82 19.15
N ALA A 186 -19.45 3.40 20.41
CA ALA A 186 -18.82 4.23 21.44
C ALA A 186 -17.31 4.48 21.22
N LEU A 187 -16.65 3.65 20.40
CA LEU A 187 -15.22 3.75 20.14
C LEU A 187 -14.93 4.80 19.05
N LEU A 188 -13.80 5.50 19.19
CA LEU A 188 -13.31 6.40 18.16
C LEU A 188 -12.95 5.63 16.89
N PRO A 189 -13.31 6.17 15.72
CA PRO A 189 -12.98 5.55 14.46
C PRO A 189 -11.50 5.74 14.08
N LEU A 190 -11.03 4.89 13.17
CA LEU A 190 -9.68 4.97 12.61
C LEU A 190 -9.71 5.81 11.34
N THR A 191 -8.79 6.76 11.22
CA THR A 191 -8.54 7.43 9.95
C THR A 191 -7.54 6.61 9.14
N ARG A 192 -7.93 6.18 7.93
CA ARG A 192 -7.15 5.25 7.12
C ARG A 192 -6.86 5.85 5.75
N LEU A 193 -5.59 5.82 5.38
CA LEU A 193 -5.11 6.10 4.03
C LEU A 193 -4.56 4.81 3.43
N GLY A 194 -4.78 4.60 2.13
CA GLY A 194 -4.35 3.38 1.46
C GLY A 194 -3.82 3.65 0.05
N CYS A 195 -2.72 2.99 -0.30
CA CYS A 195 -2.21 2.94 -1.67
C CYS A 195 -2.25 1.49 -2.16
N LYS A 196 -3.00 1.23 -3.25
CA LYS A 196 -2.93 -0.05 -3.95
C LYS A 196 -1.74 -0.05 -4.90
N MET A 197 -0.81 -0.98 -4.69
CA MET A 197 0.44 -1.07 -5.42
C MET A 197 0.63 -2.48 -5.94
N ALA A 198 1.17 -2.63 -7.16
CA ALA A 198 1.46 -3.94 -7.74
C ALA A 198 2.55 -4.67 -6.95
N THR A 199 2.49 -6.00 -6.89
CA THR A 199 3.58 -6.81 -6.33
C THR A 199 4.90 -6.52 -7.07
N GLY A 200 6.00 -6.40 -6.33
CA GLY A 200 7.30 -6.02 -6.89
C GLY A 200 7.52 -4.52 -7.14
N SER A 201 6.49 -3.66 -7.02
CA SER A 201 6.64 -2.21 -7.20
C SER A 201 7.37 -1.49 -6.05
N GLY A 202 7.71 -2.20 -4.96
CA GLY A 202 8.46 -1.68 -3.83
C GLY A 202 7.62 -1.00 -2.74
N LYS A 203 6.54 -1.65 -2.29
CA LYS A 203 5.68 -1.20 -1.17
C LYS A 203 6.51 -0.86 0.09
N THR A 204 7.47 -1.70 0.43
CA THR A 204 8.36 -1.52 1.59
C THR A 204 9.23 -0.26 1.46
N VAL A 205 9.66 0.12 0.24
CA VAL A 205 10.40 1.37 0.02
C VAL A 205 9.52 2.58 0.34
N VAL A 206 8.24 2.57 -0.07
CA VAL A 206 7.27 3.62 0.28
C VAL A 206 7.06 3.72 1.79
N MET A 207 6.97 2.59 2.49
CA MET A 207 6.91 2.58 3.96
C MET A 207 8.14 3.24 4.58
N ALA A 208 9.34 2.91 4.10
CA ALA A 208 10.58 3.54 4.56
C ALA A 208 10.56 5.06 4.31
N MET A 209 10.09 5.50 3.14
CA MET A 209 9.99 6.93 2.82
C MET A 209 9.00 7.66 3.75
N LEU A 210 7.86 7.06 4.09
CA LEU A 210 6.91 7.62 5.05
C LEU A 210 7.49 7.71 6.47
N ILE A 211 8.23 6.69 6.91
CA ILE A 211 8.91 6.72 8.21
C ILE A 211 9.98 7.82 8.22
N ALA A 212 10.77 7.94 7.14
CA ALA A 212 11.76 8.99 7.00
C ALA A 212 11.12 10.39 7.05
N TRP A 213 10.00 10.60 6.36
CA TRP A 213 9.22 11.83 6.43
C TRP A 213 8.77 12.15 7.85
N ALA A 214 8.17 11.19 8.55
CA ALA A 214 7.68 11.38 9.91
C ALA A 214 8.83 11.73 10.87
N PHE A 215 9.88 10.89 10.89
CA PHE A 215 10.98 11.03 11.84
C PHE A 215 11.85 12.25 11.59
N CYS A 216 12.13 12.60 10.33
CA CYS A 216 12.93 13.79 10.03
C CYS A 216 12.19 15.08 10.44
N ASN A 217 10.89 15.17 10.15
CA ASN A 217 10.08 16.33 10.55
C ASN A 217 9.95 16.43 12.08
N ARG A 218 9.58 15.32 12.74
CA ARG A 218 9.49 15.25 14.21
C ARG A 218 10.82 15.49 14.89
N GLY A 219 11.92 14.98 14.34
CA GLY A 219 13.27 15.21 14.87
C GLY A 219 13.72 16.67 14.72
N ARG A 220 13.28 17.37 13.67
CA ARG A 220 13.56 18.80 13.48
C ARG A 220 12.84 19.68 14.50
N ASN A 221 11.62 19.30 14.90
CA ASN A 221 10.87 19.94 15.96
C ASN A 221 10.26 18.89 16.91
N ARG A 222 10.99 18.54 17.98
CA ARG A 222 10.60 17.47 18.90
C ARG A 222 9.30 17.73 19.66
N ASN A 223 8.94 19.00 19.86
CA ASN A 223 7.71 19.37 20.55
C ASN A 223 6.47 19.25 19.64
N SER A 224 6.63 18.78 18.40
CA SER A 224 5.69 19.11 17.34
C SER A 224 4.32 18.45 17.35
N THR A 225 3.98 17.32 17.95
CA THR A 225 2.67 16.58 17.80
C THR A 225 2.12 16.26 16.39
N GLN A 226 2.34 17.08 15.36
CA GLN A 226 1.87 16.88 13.99
C GLN A 226 2.48 15.63 13.33
N PHE A 227 3.77 15.38 13.59
CA PHE A 227 4.49 14.26 13.01
C PHE A 227 4.75 13.20 14.09
N PRO A 228 4.49 11.92 13.82
CA PRO A 228 4.74 10.85 14.75
C PRO A 228 6.24 10.54 14.86
N ASP A 229 6.71 10.17 16.05
CA ASP A 229 8.04 9.59 16.32
C ASP A 229 7.97 8.10 16.67
N ALA A 230 6.78 7.50 16.66
CA ALA A 230 6.58 6.08 16.88
C ALA A 230 5.79 5.46 15.72
N VAL A 231 6.29 4.33 15.20
CA VAL A 231 5.69 3.61 14.09
C VAL A 231 5.47 2.16 14.47
N LEU A 232 4.21 1.72 14.41
CA LEU A 232 3.84 0.32 14.50
C LEU A 232 3.67 -0.24 13.08
N ILE A 233 4.34 -1.36 12.82
CA ILE A 233 4.16 -2.13 11.59
C ILE A 233 3.58 -3.48 11.98
N CYS A 234 2.41 -3.79 11.44
CA CYS A 234 1.76 -5.08 11.67
C CYS A 234 1.77 -5.91 10.38
N CYS A 235 2.01 -7.22 10.50
CA CYS A 235 2.15 -8.12 9.36
C CYS A 235 1.46 -9.47 9.57
N PRO A 236 1.04 -10.17 8.48
CA PRO A 236 0.25 -11.39 8.55
C PRO A 236 1.01 -12.61 9.08
N ASN A 237 2.31 -12.71 8.82
CA ASN A 237 3.12 -13.88 9.21
C ASN A 237 4.56 -13.50 9.56
N LEU A 238 5.32 -14.47 10.11
CA LEU A 238 6.68 -14.26 10.58
C LEU A 238 7.69 -14.03 9.44
N THR A 239 7.50 -14.65 8.27
CA THR A 239 8.34 -14.39 7.10
C THR A 239 8.25 -12.94 6.64
N VAL A 240 7.04 -12.37 6.64
CA VAL A 240 6.82 -10.94 6.39
C VAL A 240 7.42 -10.09 7.53
N LYS A 241 7.32 -10.53 8.78
CA LYS A 241 7.93 -9.83 9.91
C LYS A 241 9.46 -9.72 9.75
N GLU A 242 10.11 -10.80 9.33
CA GLU A 242 11.56 -10.86 9.11
C GLU A 242 12.00 -9.96 7.95
N ARG A 243 11.30 -10.03 6.80
CA ARG A 243 11.64 -9.17 5.64
C ARG A 243 11.47 -7.68 5.93
N LEU A 244 10.52 -7.31 6.79
CA LEU A 244 10.24 -5.92 7.13
C LEU A 244 11.25 -5.33 8.13
N GLN A 245 12.15 -6.12 8.74
CA GLN A 245 13.17 -5.61 9.68
C GLN A 245 14.06 -4.53 9.07
N VAL A 246 14.21 -4.50 7.74
CA VAL A 246 14.89 -3.43 6.98
C VAL A 246 14.29 -2.02 7.18
N LEU A 247 13.08 -1.92 7.73
CA LEU A 247 12.40 -0.66 8.07
C LEU A 247 12.81 -0.10 9.44
N ARG A 248 13.64 -0.81 10.20
CA ARG A 248 14.16 -0.32 11.48
C ARG A 248 15.40 0.55 11.26
N PRO A 249 15.40 1.84 11.67
CA PRO A 249 16.56 2.71 11.48
C PRO A 249 17.80 2.29 12.27
N ASP A 250 17.62 1.49 13.34
CA ASP A 250 18.68 0.99 14.20
C ASP A 250 19.32 -0.32 13.70
N MET A 251 18.77 -0.93 12.66
CA MET A 251 19.31 -2.16 12.07
C MET A 251 20.34 -1.84 10.99
N ALA A 252 21.41 -2.64 10.93
CA ALA A 252 22.33 -2.63 9.79
C ALA A 252 21.62 -3.14 8.51
N GLY A 253 21.98 -2.59 7.35
CA GLY A 253 21.34 -2.96 6.08
C GLY A 253 19.89 -2.47 5.97
N ASN A 254 19.53 -1.40 6.70
CA ASN A 254 18.21 -0.79 6.59
C ASN A 254 18.04 -0.08 5.23
N TYR A 255 16.78 0.11 4.84
CA TYR A 255 16.45 0.74 3.56
C TYR A 255 16.78 2.23 3.49
N TYR A 256 16.95 2.90 4.63
CA TYR A 256 17.34 4.31 4.65
C TYR A 256 18.75 4.52 4.09
N GLU A 257 19.65 3.59 4.40
CA GLU A 257 21.02 3.57 3.86
C GLU A 257 21.05 2.96 2.46
N GLU A 258 20.44 1.78 2.28
CA GLU A 258 20.53 1.01 1.04
C GLU A 258 19.96 1.74 -0.18
N PHE A 259 18.89 2.51 0.01
CA PHE A 259 18.25 3.33 -1.04
C PHE A 259 18.63 4.81 -0.95
N ASP A 260 19.54 5.20 -0.06
CA ASP A 260 19.88 6.59 0.25
C ASP A 260 18.61 7.46 0.42
N LEU A 261 17.66 7.04 1.25
CA LEU A 261 16.36 7.72 1.37
C LEU A 261 16.43 9.01 2.19
N VAL A 262 17.47 9.19 3.00
CA VAL A 262 17.58 10.30 3.96
C VAL A 262 18.83 11.14 3.65
N PRO A 263 18.67 12.43 3.30
CA PRO A 263 19.78 13.35 3.15
C PRO A 263 20.70 13.33 4.38
N VAL A 264 22.01 13.41 4.16
CA VAL A 264 23.04 13.24 5.20
C VAL A 264 22.75 14.08 6.46
N LYS A 265 22.31 15.33 6.30
CA LYS A 265 22.00 16.25 7.40
C LYS A 265 20.81 15.81 8.29
N TYR A 266 19.94 14.94 7.79
CA TYR A 266 18.76 14.44 8.52
C TYR A 266 18.95 13.04 9.09
N ARG A 267 20.00 12.31 8.71
CA ARG A 267 20.26 10.96 9.22
C ARG A 267 20.31 10.88 10.75
N PRO A 268 20.92 11.85 11.49
CA PRO A 268 20.89 11.83 12.96
C PRO A 268 19.47 11.93 13.54
N LEU A 269 18.53 12.55 12.82
CA LEU A 269 17.15 12.72 13.29
C LEU A 269 16.38 11.40 13.31
N MET A 270 16.76 10.43 12.47
CA MET A 270 16.14 9.11 12.40
C MET A 270 16.26 8.33 13.71
N GLN A 271 17.33 8.55 14.48
CA GLN A 271 17.59 7.86 15.74
C GLN A 271 16.61 8.24 16.86
N HIS A 272 15.85 9.31 16.70
CA HIS A 272 14.89 9.76 17.70
C HIS A 272 13.56 9.01 17.62
N GLY A 273 13.23 8.50 16.43
CA GLY A 273 12.03 7.72 16.20
C GLY A 273 12.21 6.25 16.56
N LYS A 274 11.10 5.54 16.75
CA LYS A 274 11.09 4.11 17.04
C LYS A 274 10.12 3.36 16.13
N VAL A 275 10.60 2.27 15.55
CA VAL A 275 9.80 1.36 14.73
C VAL A 275 9.65 0.04 15.46
N LEU A 276 8.41 -0.39 15.69
CA LEU A 276 8.07 -1.72 16.19
C LEU A 276 7.43 -2.51 15.05
N ILE A 277 7.97 -3.70 14.77
CA ILE A 277 7.42 -4.60 13.76
C ILE A 277 6.89 -5.84 14.47
N THR A 278 5.60 -6.09 14.33
CA THR A 278 4.91 -7.19 15.01
C THR A 278 3.99 -7.96 14.07
N ASN A 279 3.59 -9.15 14.50
CA ASN A 279 2.62 -9.97 13.80
C ASN A 279 1.24 -9.81 14.45
N TRP A 280 0.17 -9.86 13.65
CA TRP A 280 -1.19 -9.59 14.13
C TRP A 280 -1.65 -10.49 15.28
N HIS A 281 -1.11 -11.70 15.44
CA HIS A 281 -1.48 -12.57 16.57
C HIS A 281 -1.21 -11.95 17.94
N VAL A 282 -0.30 -10.96 18.06
CA VAL A 282 -0.09 -10.24 19.34
C VAL A 282 -1.32 -9.41 19.75
N MET A 283 -2.21 -9.10 18.80
CA MET A 283 -3.45 -8.36 19.02
C MET A 283 -4.54 -9.20 19.68
N ASN A 284 -4.33 -10.52 19.83
CA ASN A 284 -5.22 -11.34 20.65
C ASN A 284 -5.18 -10.89 22.11
N THR A 285 -6.34 -10.94 22.77
CA THR A 285 -6.42 -10.71 24.22
C THR A 285 -5.71 -11.82 24.97
N GLU A 286 -4.96 -11.47 26.01
CA GLU A 286 -4.48 -12.47 26.94
C GLU A 286 -5.65 -13.04 27.76
N SER A 287 -5.62 -14.34 28.03
CA SER A 287 -6.62 -14.97 28.90
C SER A 287 -6.40 -14.51 30.34
N GLU A 288 -7.47 -14.35 31.12
CA GLU A 288 -7.48 -13.90 32.54
C GLU A 288 -6.56 -14.68 33.50
N HIS A 289 -5.97 -15.79 33.04
CA HIS A 289 -5.17 -16.74 33.81
C HIS A 289 -3.74 -16.92 33.31
N LYS A 290 -3.25 -16.12 32.35
CA LYS A 290 -1.88 -16.22 31.81
C LYS A 290 -1.07 -14.97 32.11
N GLU A 291 0.19 -15.16 32.48
CA GLU A 291 1.21 -14.12 32.62
C GLU A 291 2.54 -14.66 32.08
N GLY A 292 2.95 -14.18 30.89
CA GLY A 292 4.06 -14.76 30.15
C GLY A 292 3.82 -16.24 29.82
N ASP A 293 4.80 -17.11 30.13
CA ASP A 293 4.68 -18.57 29.94
C ASP A 293 3.97 -19.28 31.11
N ALA A 294 3.60 -18.58 32.19
CA ALA A 294 2.98 -19.17 33.37
C ALA A 294 1.46 -18.96 33.38
N SER A 295 0.71 -20.03 33.69
CA SER A 295 -0.72 -19.92 33.98
C SER A 295 -0.97 -20.01 35.49
N TYR A 296 -1.66 -19.04 36.07
CA TYR A 296 -1.95 -18.99 37.50
C TYR A 296 -3.42 -19.27 37.73
N LYS A 297 -3.72 -20.43 38.34
CA LYS A 297 -5.10 -20.84 38.71
C LYS A 297 -5.79 -19.93 39.74
N VAL A 298 -5.06 -19.02 40.39
CA VAL A 298 -5.52 -18.34 41.62
C VAL A 298 -5.53 -16.80 41.50
N VAL A 299 -4.96 -16.21 40.45
CA VAL A 299 -5.00 -14.76 40.24
C VAL A 299 -5.95 -14.48 39.08
N ASN A 300 -7.14 -13.96 39.39
CA ASN A 300 -8.05 -13.44 38.38
C ASN A 300 -7.78 -11.92 38.25
N LYS A 301 -7.03 -11.52 37.22
CA LYS A 301 -6.74 -10.10 36.95
C LYS A 301 -7.96 -9.34 36.39
N GLY A 302 -9.06 -10.04 36.10
CA GLY A 302 -10.19 -9.49 35.36
C GLY A 302 -9.88 -9.35 33.86
N PRO A 303 -10.83 -8.83 33.06
CA PRO A 303 -10.62 -8.62 31.64
C PRO A 303 -9.52 -7.58 31.37
N GLU A 304 -8.66 -7.87 30.40
CA GLU A 304 -7.58 -6.97 29.97
C GLU A 304 -8.13 -5.58 29.60
N THR A 305 -7.67 -4.53 30.27
CA THR A 305 -8.08 -3.16 29.97
C THR A 305 -7.47 -2.68 28.65
N ALA A 306 -8.07 -1.65 28.03
CA ALA A 306 -7.52 -1.10 26.78
C ALA A 306 -6.11 -0.50 26.98
N GLU A 307 -5.82 0.05 28.17
CA GLU A 307 -4.50 0.57 28.52
C GLU A 307 -3.48 -0.58 28.69
N ASP A 308 -3.82 -1.64 29.42
CA ASP A 308 -2.95 -2.80 29.59
C ASP A 308 -2.66 -3.49 28.25
N PHE A 309 -3.69 -3.64 27.41
CA PHE A 309 -3.57 -4.14 26.04
C PHE A 309 -2.58 -3.29 25.23
N ALA A 310 -2.74 -1.97 25.25
CA ALA A 310 -1.86 -1.07 24.52
C ALA A 310 -0.42 -1.12 25.03
N ARG A 311 -0.21 -1.17 26.36
CA ARG A 311 1.13 -1.32 26.95
C ARG A 311 1.82 -2.60 26.50
N ARG A 312 1.10 -3.72 26.50
CA ARG A 312 1.62 -5.03 26.05
C ARG A 312 1.95 -5.04 24.57
N VAL A 313 1.02 -4.60 23.72
CA VAL A 313 1.18 -4.66 22.26
C VAL A 313 2.19 -3.64 21.74
N LEU A 314 2.17 -2.42 22.26
CA LEU A 314 3.04 -1.33 21.80
C LEU A 314 4.42 -1.37 22.47
N ALA A 315 4.57 -2.04 23.61
CA ALA A 315 5.80 -2.05 24.41
C ALA A 315 6.33 -0.61 24.59
N GLU A 316 7.58 -0.35 24.19
CA GLU A 316 8.20 0.98 24.29
C GLU A 316 7.53 2.07 23.44
N LEU A 317 6.67 1.72 22.47
CA LEU A 317 5.89 2.69 21.71
C LEU A 317 4.71 3.26 22.50
N HIS A 318 4.26 2.58 23.56
CA HIS A 318 3.16 3.05 24.39
C HIS A 318 3.42 4.47 24.91
N ASP A 319 4.60 4.70 25.46
CA ASP A 319 4.98 6.00 26.04
C ASP A 319 5.34 7.06 24.96
N ARG A 320 5.24 6.69 23.68
CA ARG A 320 5.51 7.54 22.51
C ARG A 320 4.26 7.81 21.68
N MET A 321 3.06 7.47 22.19
CA MET A 321 1.82 7.78 21.52
C MET A 321 1.68 9.31 21.24
N PRO A 322 1.03 9.70 20.12
CA PRO A 322 0.35 8.86 19.13
C PRO A 322 1.31 8.12 18.19
N VAL A 323 0.90 6.93 17.75
CA VAL A 323 1.68 6.08 16.83
C VAL A 323 1.14 6.15 15.39
N MET A 324 2.03 6.08 14.41
CA MET A 324 1.66 5.83 13.01
C MET A 324 1.62 4.32 12.76
N VAL A 325 0.52 3.81 12.24
CA VAL A 325 0.39 2.39 11.89
C VAL A 325 0.59 2.22 10.39
N LEU A 326 1.50 1.32 10.00
CA LEU A 326 1.70 0.90 8.61
C LEU A 326 1.38 -0.58 8.47
N ASN A 327 0.40 -0.91 7.63
CA ASN A 327 0.02 -2.30 7.36
C ASN A 327 0.60 -2.75 6.03
N ASP A 328 1.45 -3.77 6.05
CA ASP A 328 1.80 -4.52 4.84
C ASP A 328 0.76 -5.62 4.63
N GLU A 329 0.35 -5.83 3.38
CA GLU A 329 -0.80 -6.69 3.05
C GLU A 329 -2.09 -6.30 3.78
N GLY A 330 -2.45 -5.01 3.73
CA GLY A 330 -3.61 -4.44 4.43
C GLY A 330 -4.97 -5.07 4.10
N HIS A 331 -5.07 -5.93 3.08
CA HIS A 331 -6.26 -6.74 2.83
C HIS A 331 -6.53 -7.78 3.92
N HIS A 332 -5.58 -8.04 4.82
CA HIS A 332 -5.78 -8.83 6.05
C HIS A 332 -6.32 -8.00 7.22
N CYS A 333 -6.42 -6.67 7.09
CA CYS A 333 -6.87 -5.77 8.16
C CYS A 333 -8.16 -5.07 7.71
N TRP A 334 -9.26 -5.82 7.67
CA TRP A 334 -10.56 -5.39 7.18
C TRP A 334 -11.67 -5.82 8.13
N ARG A 335 -12.87 -5.26 7.94
CA ARG A 335 -14.07 -5.69 8.65
C ARG A 335 -15.03 -6.32 7.66
N PRO A 336 -15.67 -7.44 8.02
CA PRO A 336 -16.78 -7.97 7.24
C PRO A 336 -17.87 -6.92 7.11
N ALA A 337 -18.52 -6.88 5.93
CA ALA A 337 -19.79 -6.18 5.82
C ALA A 337 -20.75 -6.79 6.86
N PRO A 338 -21.62 -6.00 7.50
CA PRO A 338 -22.63 -6.54 8.41
C PRO A 338 -23.39 -7.65 7.69
N GLN A 339 -23.16 -8.91 8.08
CA GLN A 339 -23.86 -10.01 7.47
C GLN A 339 -25.34 -9.89 7.84
N VAL A 340 -26.21 -9.91 6.83
CA VAL A 340 -27.59 -10.35 7.06
C VAL A 340 -27.43 -11.82 7.44
N VAL A 341 -27.52 -12.10 8.74
CA VAL A 341 -27.34 -13.46 9.28
C VAL A 341 -28.21 -14.38 8.44
N ALA A 342 -27.60 -15.28 7.68
CA ALA A 342 -28.35 -16.29 6.94
C ALA A 342 -29.06 -17.15 7.99
N GLU A 343 -30.38 -16.98 8.11
CA GLU A 343 -31.19 -17.59 9.18
C GLU A 343 -31.05 -19.12 9.18
N ASP A 344 -30.69 -19.70 8.02
CA ASP A 344 -30.66 -21.14 7.72
C ASP A 344 -29.34 -21.88 7.99
N LEU A 345 -28.31 -21.23 8.56
CA LEU A 345 -27.07 -21.95 8.92
C LEU A 345 -27.28 -22.85 10.14
N ASP A 346 -26.73 -24.07 10.12
CA ASP A 346 -26.74 -24.95 11.29
C ASP A 346 -25.79 -24.42 12.40
N ARG A 347 -25.78 -25.09 13.56
CA ARG A 347 -24.99 -24.62 14.70
C ARG A 347 -23.48 -24.68 14.45
N ASP A 348 -23.02 -25.69 13.74
CA ASP A 348 -21.59 -25.91 13.47
C ASP A 348 -21.12 -24.98 12.35
N GLU A 349 -21.96 -24.73 11.35
CA GLU A 349 -21.75 -23.73 10.30
C GLU A 349 -21.73 -22.30 10.87
N LYS A 350 -22.67 -21.95 11.75
CA LYS A 350 -22.67 -20.65 12.45
C LYS A 350 -21.39 -20.47 13.27
N TRP A 351 -20.98 -21.50 14.01
CA TRP A 351 -19.74 -21.46 14.78
C TRP A 351 -18.52 -21.24 13.89
N ALA A 352 -18.41 -21.98 12.79
CA ALA A 352 -17.27 -21.86 11.87
C ALA A 352 -17.21 -20.47 11.22
N VAL A 353 -18.34 -19.91 10.79
CA VAL A 353 -18.42 -18.55 10.24
C VAL A 353 -18.04 -17.51 11.30
N ASP A 354 -18.55 -17.64 12.53
CA ASP A 354 -18.20 -16.73 13.62
C ASP A 354 -16.71 -16.80 13.98
N GLU A 355 -16.10 -17.98 13.98
CA GLU A 355 -14.67 -18.17 14.22
C GLU A 355 -13.81 -17.53 13.12
N GLU A 356 -14.18 -17.72 11.85
CA GLU A 356 -13.51 -17.10 10.70
C GLU A 356 -13.65 -15.56 10.72
N LEU A 357 -14.84 -15.05 11.07
CA LEU A 357 -15.09 -13.61 11.22
C LEU A 357 -14.28 -13.03 12.38
N GLN A 358 -14.22 -13.71 13.51
CA GLN A 358 -13.42 -13.29 14.67
C GLN A 358 -11.94 -13.25 14.31
N GLU A 359 -11.41 -14.29 13.65
CA GLU A 359 -10.02 -14.31 13.19
C GLU A 359 -9.73 -13.15 12.22
N ALA A 360 -10.66 -12.88 11.31
CA ALA A 360 -10.54 -11.80 10.33
C ALA A 360 -10.53 -10.39 10.98
N THR A 361 -11.18 -10.20 12.13
CA THR A 361 -11.27 -8.89 12.79
C THR A 361 -10.23 -8.64 13.88
N VAL A 362 -9.53 -9.66 14.39
CA VAL A 362 -8.52 -9.52 15.48
C VAL A 362 -7.56 -8.36 15.23
N TRP A 363 -7.03 -8.25 14.01
CA TRP A 363 -6.08 -7.20 13.68
C TRP A 363 -6.72 -5.81 13.79
N VAL A 364 -7.83 -5.57 13.10
CA VAL A 364 -8.46 -4.24 13.07
C VAL A 364 -9.05 -3.85 14.43
N GLU A 365 -9.60 -4.81 15.18
CA GLU A 365 -10.08 -4.58 16.55
C GLU A 365 -8.95 -4.29 17.54
N GLY A 366 -7.79 -4.93 17.39
CA GLY A 366 -6.59 -4.56 18.14
C GLY A 366 -6.18 -3.10 17.91
N LEU A 367 -6.28 -2.61 16.67
CA LEU A 367 -6.05 -1.20 16.35
C LEU A 367 -7.11 -0.27 16.97
N ASP A 368 -8.39 -0.69 17.03
CA ASP A 368 -9.43 0.06 17.71
C ASP A 368 -9.13 0.22 19.21
N ARG A 369 -8.69 -0.86 19.86
CA ARG A 369 -8.31 -0.85 21.28
C ARG A 369 -7.15 0.10 21.53
N ILE A 370 -6.09 0.03 20.71
CA ILE A 370 -4.95 0.97 20.79
C ILE A 370 -5.41 2.42 20.63
N ASN A 371 -6.24 2.70 19.62
CA ASN A 371 -6.74 4.05 19.35
C ASN A 371 -7.57 4.64 20.50
N ASN A 372 -8.18 3.78 21.32
CA ASN A 372 -9.04 4.16 22.43
C ASN A 372 -8.40 3.95 23.82
N ALA A 373 -7.13 3.51 23.89
CA ALA A 373 -6.47 3.09 25.13
C ALA A 373 -6.24 4.22 26.15
N LEU A 374 -6.01 5.45 25.67
CA LEU A 374 -5.76 6.61 26.54
C LEU A 374 -7.03 7.37 26.93
N ARG A 375 -8.23 6.86 26.61
CA ARG A 375 -9.47 7.49 27.06
C ARG A 375 -9.69 7.20 28.54
N PRO A 376 -9.98 8.22 29.37
CA PRO A 376 -10.46 7.95 30.72
C PRO A 376 -11.72 7.08 30.64
N SER A 377 -11.74 6.00 31.41
CA SER A 377 -12.93 5.16 31.53
C SER A 377 -14.12 6.05 31.92
N VAL A 378 -15.29 5.76 31.36
CA VAL A 378 -16.54 6.51 31.58
C VAL A 378 -16.98 6.53 33.08
N SER A 379 -16.18 5.94 33.98
CA SER A 379 -16.40 5.82 35.42
C SER A 379 -15.55 6.77 36.30
N GLY A 380 -14.71 7.64 35.75
CA GLY A 380 -13.85 8.52 36.56
C GLY A 380 -13.85 9.98 36.09
N GLY A 381 -14.24 10.90 36.97
CA GLY A 381 -14.43 12.32 36.69
C GLY A 381 -13.30 12.99 35.89
N ALA A 382 -13.73 13.84 34.95
CA ALA A 382 -12.90 14.54 33.98
C ALA A 382 -11.69 15.26 34.62
N ARG A 383 -10.48 14.93 34.17
CA ARG A 383 -9.33 15.83 34.30
C ARG A 383 -9.30 16.74 33.08
N SER A 384 -9.39 18.04 33.35
CA SER A 384 -9.21 19.10 32.36
C SER A 384 -7.75 19.11 31.90
N GLY A 385 -7.51 18.85 30.61
CA GLY A 385 -6.16 18.94 30.04
C GLY A 385 -5.88 18.21 28.72
N ASP A 386 -6.85 17.47 28.14
CA ASP A 386 -6.55 16.64 26.98
C ASP A 386 -6.62 17.38 25.63
N LEU A 387 -5.49 17.31 24.92
CA LEU A 387 -5.28 17.71 23.54
C LEU A 387 -6.27 16.97 22.64
N ARG A 388 -7.32 17.68 22.24
CA ARG A 388 -8.26 17.24 21.20
C ARG A 388 -7.51 17.20 19.85
N PRO A 389 -7.61 16.12 19.06
CA PRO A 389 -7.28 16.20 17.65
C PRO A 389 -8.11 17.33 17.03
N ALA A 390 -7.46 18.19 16.26
CA ALA A 390 -8.06 19.39 15.66
C ALA A 390 -9.02 19.04 14.51
N HIS A 391 -10.08 18.26 14.76
CA HIS A 391 -11.10 17.91 13.78
C HIS A 391 -12.49 17.79 14.43
N ASP A 392 -13.00 18.91 14.94
CA ASP A 392 -14.43 19.04 15.27
C ASP A 392 -15.03 20.12 14.36
N LEU A 393 -15.51 19.73 13.19
CA LEU A 393 -16.53 20.50 12.45
C LEU A 393 -17.89 19.93 12.84
N ARG A 394 -18.62 20.60 13.73
CA ARG A 394 -20.01 20.22 14.03
C ARG A 394 -20.95 20.77 12.94
N PRO A 395 -21.82 19.94 12.33
CA PRO A 395 -22.96 20.44 11.57
C PRO A 395 -24.11 20.82 12.51
N ALA A 396 -24.76 21.94 12.23
CA ALA A 396 -26.01 22.34 12.88
C ALA A 396 -27.16 21.42 12.44
N GLN A 397 -27.90 20.86 13.41
CA GLN A 397 -29.08 20.04 13.17
C GLN A 397 -30.25 20.87 12.61
N ARG A 398 -30.98 20.32 11.62
CA ARG A 398 -32.44 20.41 11.54
C ARG A 398 -33.05 19.12 10.99
N SER A 399 -34.16 18.75 11.62
CA SER A 399 -34.96 17.53 11.51
C SER A 399 -35.83 17.47 10.25
N GLY A 400 -36.13 16.24 9.80
CA GLY A 400 -37.24 15.96 8.90
C GLY A 400 -37.40 14.46 8.66
N ASP A 401 -38.37 13.86 9.34
CA ASP A 401 -38.81 12.47 9.24
C ASP A 401 -39.12 12.01 7.81
N LEU A 402 -38.71 10.80 7.42
CA LEU A 402 -39.48 9.93 6.51
C LEU A 402 -39.23 8.44 6.80
N ARG A 403 -40.32 7.66 6.79
CA ARG A 403 -40.42 6.22 7.09
C ARG A 403 -40.11 5.34 5.87
N PRO A 404 -39.81 4.03 6.05
CA PRO A 404 -39.24 3.17 5.02
C PRO A 404 -40.30 2.47 4.15
N ALA A 405 -39.92 2.12 2.91
CA ALA A 405 -40.69 1.25 2.02
C ALA A 405 -39.89 0.00 1.67
N HIS A 406 -40.64 -1.09 1.52
CA HIS A 406 -40.28 -2.51 1.51
C HIS A 406 -39.36 -3.02 0.39
N ASP A 407 -38.49 -3.94 0.79
CA ASP A 407 -38.11 -5.26 0.24
C ASP A 407 -38.02 -5.49 -1.28
N LEU A 408 -36.79 -5.70 -1.76
CA LEU A 408 -36.45 -6.67 -2.79
C LEU A 408 -35.11 -7.35 -2.44
N ARG A 409 -35.11 -8.68 -2.33
CA ARG A 409 -33.93 -9.51 -2.02
C ARG A 409 -32.97 -9.58 -3.21
N PRO A 410 -31.65 -9.50 -3.01
CA PRO A 410 -30.67 -10.03 -3.94
C PRO A 410 -30.10 -11.37 -3.49
N ALA A 411 -29.66 -12.13 -4.49
CA ALA A 411 -29.20 -13.51 -4.42
C ALA A 411 -27.83 -13.68 -3.77
N HIS A 412 -27.61 -14.90 -3.26
CA HIS A 412 -26.41 -15.39 -2.58
C HIS A 412 -25.09 -15.04 -3.27
N ASP A 413 -24.16 -14.47 -2.50
CA ASP A 413 -22.80 -14.19 -2.94
C ASP A 413 -21.82 -15.33 -2.67
N LEU A 414 -20.91 -15.45 -3.64
CA LEU A 414 -19.96 -16.52 -3.90
C LEU A 414 -18.70 -16.41 -3.01
N ARG A 415 -18.18 -17.57 -2.63
CA ARG A 415 -16.89 -17.74 -1.96
C ARG A 415 -15.73 -17.37 -2.89
N PRO A 416 -14.66 -16.70 -2.43
CA PRO A 416 -13.42 -16.61 -3.17
C PRO A 416 -12.75 -17.98 -3.31
N ALA A 417 -12.44 -18.39 -4.54
CA ALA A 417 -11.74 -19.63 -4.83
C ALA A 417 -10.25 -19.59 -4.43
N HIS A 418 -9.76 -20.76 -4.01
CA HIS A 418 -8.47 -21.09 -3.42
C HIS A 418 -7.19 -20.58 -4.11
N ASP A 419 -6.20 -20.32 -3.23
CA ASP A 419 -4.75 -20.44 -3.34
C ASP A 419 -4.13 -20.92 -4.67
N LEU A 420 -3.42 -20.02 -5.32
CA LEU A 420 -2.33 -20.37 -6.25
C LEU A 420 -0.99 -20.30 -5.51
N ARG A 421 -0.30 -21.43 -5.44
CA ARG A 421 1.03 -21.60 -4.86
C ARG A 421 2.05 -20.66 -5.55
N PRO A 422 3.00 -20.04 -4.83
CA PRO A 422 4.07 -19.27 -5.45
C PRO A 422 5.02 -20.17 -6.24
N ALA A 423 5.27 -19.82 -7.51
CA ALA A 423 6.32 -20.41 -8.32
C ALA A 423 7.71 -19.95 -7.85
N HIS A 424 8.67 -20.87 -7.91
CA HIS A 424 10.04 -20.76 -7.43
C HIS A 424 10.85 -19.56 -7.96
N ASP A 425 11.78 -19.12 -7.13
CA ASP A 425 12.80 -18.09 -7.36
C ASP A 425 13.60 -18.30 -8.66
N LEU A 426 13.55 -17.31 -9.55
CA LEU A 426 14.51 -17.17 -10.64
C LEU A 426 15.73 -16.37 -10.16
N ARG A 427 16.90 -17.02 -10.16
CA ARG A 427 18.20 -16.41 -9.88
C ARG A 427 18.61 -15.45 -11.02
N PRO A 428 19.44 -14.43 -10.76
CA PRO A 428 19.92 -13.52 -11.79
C PRO A 428 20.90 -14.22 -12.75
N ALA A 429 20.69 -14.06 -14.05
CA ALA A 429 21.65 -14.45 -15.07
C ALA A 429 22.79 -13.42 -15.15
N HIS A 430 24.02 -13.92 -15.16
CA HIS A 430 25.25 -13.15 -15.37
C HIS A 430 25.40 -12.64 -16.80
N ASP A 431 26.20 -11.58 -16.91
CA ASP A 431 26.67 -10.84 -18.08
C ASP A 431 26.87 -11.66 -19.37
N LEU A 432 26.34 -11.14 -20.49
CA LEU A 432 26.78 -11.51 -21.83
C LEU A 432 27.38 -10.27 -22.51
N GLY A 433 28.71 -10.28 -22.55
CA GLY A 433 29.53 -9.37 -23.34
C GLY A 433 29.50 -9.71 -24.83
N SER A 434 29.86 -8.68 -25.60
CA SER A 434 30.17 -8.65 -27.03
C SER A 434 30.79 -9.92 -27.62
N GLY A 435 30.23 -10.40 -28.73
CA GLY A 435 30.61 -11.64 -29.40
C GLY A 435 31.89 -11.58 -30.24
N PRO A 436 32.25 -12.69 -30.90
CA PRO A 436 33.25 -12.71 -31.96
C PRO A 436 32.67 -13.08 -33.33
N GLU A 437 33.42 -12.64 -34.33
CA GLU A 437 33.17 -12.72 -35.76
C GLU A 437 33.28 -14.14 -36.35
N ASP A 438 32.64 -14.24 -37.50
CA ASP A 438 32.40 -15.35 -38.40
C ASP A 438 33.68 -15.95 -39.02
N SER A 439 33.76 -17.29 -39.12
CA SER A 439 34.80 -17.99 -39.86
C SER A 439 34.22 -19.16 -40.67
N GLY A 440 34.20 -19.01 -41.99
CA GLY A 440 33.87 -20.04 -42.97
C GLY A 440 34.99 -21.09 -43.20
N PRO A 441 34.73 -22.11 -44.04
CA PRO A 441 35.46 -23.39 -44.01
C PRO A 441 36.72 -23.43 -44.88
N GLN A 442 37.66 -24.29 -44.47
CA GLN A 442 38.93 -24.57 -45.15
C GLN A 442 38.79 -25.41 -46.43
N PRO A 443 39.80 -25.36 -47.32
CA PRO A 443 40.21 -26.51 -48.12
C PRO A 443 41.62 -27.02 -47.78
N SER A 444 41.82 -28.30 -48.11
CA SER A 444 42.95 -29.18 -47.87
C SER A 444 44.14 -29.00 -48.82
N GLY A 445 45.36 -29.31 -48.36
CA GLY A 445 46.54 -29.55 -49.22
C GLY A 445 47.90 -29.42 -48.50
N PRO A 446 48.99 -30.12 -48.92
CA PRO A 446 49.71 -31.00 -48.00
C PRO A 446 51.22 -30.72 -47.76
N LEU A 447 51.70 -31.28 -46.63
CA LEU A 447 53.01 -31.90 -46.32
C LEU A 447 54.30 -31.46 -47.03
N ARG A 448 55.26 -30.96 -46.23
CA ARG A 448 56.75 -31.14 -46.26
C ARG A 448 57.29 -30.28 -45.10
N GLY A 449 58.22 -30.65 -44.22
CA GLY A 449 59.28 -31.65 -44.23
C GLY A 449 60.59 -30.94 -43.83
N ARG A 450 61.27 -31.42 -42.77
CA ARG A 450 62.63 -31.06 -42.29
C ARG A 450 62.79 -29.67 -41.64
N ALA A 451 63.77 -29.36 -40.79
CA ALA A 451 64.72 -30.05 -39.89
C ALA A 451 65.69 -28.94 -39.41
N GLY A 452 66.21 -29.04 -38.18
CA GLY A 452 67.44 -28.35 -37.73
C GLY A 452 67.27 -26.88 -37.32
N SER A 453 67.34 -26.53 -36.04
CA SER A 453 68.56 -26.34 -35.23
C SER A 453 69.41 -25.16 -35.69
N LEU A 454 69.55 -24.15 -34.80
CA LEU A 454 70.76 -23.41 -34.38
C LEU A 454 70.28 -22.18 -33.58
N ARG A 455 70.37 -22.18 -32.25
CA ARG A 455 71.46 -21.65 -31.40
C ARG A 455 71.84 -20.18 -31.61
N GLY A 456 71.73 -19.45 -30.49
CA GLY A 456 72.55 -18.26 -30.16
C GLY A 456 71.97 -16.95 -30.69
N GLY A 457 71.84 -15.87 -29.92
CA GLY A 457 72.33 -15.57 -28.59
C GLY A 457 72.20 -14.06 -28.39
N SER A 458 71.85 -13.68 -27.16
CA SER A 458 72.24 -12.45 -26.44
C SER A 458 72.41 -11.13 -27.21
N GLY A 459 71.74 -10.08 -26.73
CA GLY A 459 72.25 -8.73 -26.99
C GLY A 459 71.35 -7.55 -26.65
N PHE A 460 71.21 -7.28 -25.36
CA PHE A 460 71.13 -5.93 -24.77
C PHE A 460 70.04 -4.95 -25.24
N ALA A 461 69.05 -4.78 -24.36
CA ALA A 461 68.39 -3.51 -24.13
C ALA A 461 69.25 -2.64 -23.20
N LYS A 462 69.41 -1.36 -23.54
CA LYS A 462 69.48 -0.31 -22.51
C LYS A 462 68.85 0.98 -23.02
N SER A 463 67.96 1.44 -22.16
CA SER A 463 67.12 2.63 -22.14
C SER A 463 67.85 3.98 -22.27
N ARG A 464 66.99 4.98 -22.54
CA ARG A 464 67.05 6.43 -22.23
C ARG A 464 67.13 7.26 -23.51
N ASN A 465 66.36 8.32 -23.72
CA ASN A 465 65.44 9.10 -22.88
C ASN A 465 64.61 9.98 -23.84
N GLY A 466 63.40 10.38 -23.43
CA GLY A 466 62.78 11.58 -24.01
C GLY A 466 61.26 11.64 -23.94
N LEU A 467 60.75 12.05 -22.75
CA LEU A 467 59.41 12.57 -22.43
C LEU A 467 58.23 11.59 -22.37
#